data_AF-C4L2Z7-F1
#
_entry.id   AF-C4L2Z7-F1
#
_cell.length_a   1.000
_cell.length_b   1.000
_cell.length_c   1.000
_cell.angle_alpha   90.00
_cell.angle_beta   90.00
_cell.angle_gamma   90.00
#
_symmetry.space_group_name_H-M   'P 1'
#
loop_
_entity.id
_entity.type
_entity.pdbx_description
1 polymer ?
#
loop_
_entity_poly.entity_id
_entity_poly.type
_entity_poly.pdbx_seq_one_letter_code
_entity_poly.pdbx_strand_id
1 'polypeptide(L)'
;MTYEPLTANHAFQVGDRISLKVDEAGEKRDGFITEFEDGGFWIRFDDDIENEDFIDYRDQLLAALLSRPIHVITTHPELKPFENMTAELQYRVYQGFTIEKVELTAEGADAHIQLIEDGQTYTQTLRSSMEDGQEHVRYI
;
A
#
# COMPACT_ATOMS: atom_id res chain seq x y z
N MET A 1 -2.93 -0.25 -19.51
CA MET A 1 -2.55 -1.36 -18.63
C MET A 1 -2.46 -2.62 -19.49
N THR A 2 -1.38 -3.40 -19.34
CA THR A 2 -1.13 -4.62 -20.12
C THR A 2 -1.03 -5.78 -19.15
N TYR A 3 -1.72 -6.87 -19.44
CA TYR A 3 -1.64 -8.11 -18.67
C TYR A 3 -0.61 -9.05 -19.28
N GLU A 4 0.19 -9.67 -18.43
CA GLU A 4 1.22 -10.64 -18.80
C GLU A 4 1.08 -11.90 -17.92
N PRO A 5 1.52 -13.08 -18.40
CA PRO A 5 1.56 -14.27 -17.56
C PRO A 5 2.38 -14.02 -16.30
N LEU A 6 1.77 -14.30 -15.14
CA LEU A 6 2.39 -14.15 -13.84
C LEU A 6 3.51 -15.17 -13.69
N THR A 7 4.73 -14.69 -13.46
CA THR A 7 5.90 -15.54 -13.23
C THR A 7 6.76 -14.98 -12.11
N ALA A 8 7.61 -15.83 -11.52
CA ALA A 8 8.62 -15.44 -10.54
C ALA A 8 9.66 -14.42 -11.06
N ASN A 9 9.72 -14.19 -12.37
CA ASN A 9 10.65 -13.22 -12.97
C ASN A 9 10.06 -11.80 -13.03
N HIS A 10 8.79 -11.60 -12.66
CA HIS A 10 8.28 -10.25 -12.51
C HIS A 10 9.04 -9.51 -11.42
N ALA A 11 9.45 -8.28 -11.73
CA ALA A 11 10.12 -7.40 -10.79
C ALA A 11 9.12 -6.71 -9.84
N PHE A 12 8.13 -7.45 -9.35
CA PHE A 12 7.21 -6.97 -8.32
C PHE A 12 7.92 -6.86 -6.97
N GLN A 13 7.37 -6.03 -6.10
CA GLN A 13 7.87 -5.77 -4.76
C GLN A 13 6.70 -5.60 -3.78
N VAL A 14 6.99 -5.70 -2.48
CA VAL A 14 5.98 -5.49 -1.44
C VAL A 14 5.40 -4.08 -1.59
N GLY A 15 4.08 -4.00 -1.52
CA GLY A 15 3.30 -2.80 -1.71
C GLY A 15 2.89 -2.52 -3.16
N ASP A 16 3.50 -3.17 -4.16
CA ASP A 16 3.06 -3.00 -5.54
C ASP A 16 1.57 -3.35 -5.64
N ARG A 17 0.80 -2.42 -6.22
CA ARG A 17 -0.60 -2.66 -6.54
C ARG A 17 -0.66 -3.35 -7.89
N ILE A 18 -1.29 -4.51 -7.93
CA ILE A 18 -1.42 -5.32 -9.14
C ILE A 18 -2.89 -5.66 -9.38
N SER A 19 -3.18 -5.96 -10.64
CA SER A 19 -4.44 -6.54 -11.07
C SER A 19 -4.21 -7.97 -11.53
N LEU A 20 -5.00 -8.91 -11.02
CA LEU A 20 -4.92 -10.34 -11.34
C LEU A 20 -6.19 -10.81 -12.04
N LYS A 21 -6.04 -11.72 -13.01
CA LYS A 21 -7.16 -12.43 -13.63
C LYS A 21 -6.73 -13.81 -14.15
N VAL A 22 -7.68 -14.74 -14.24
CA VAL A 22 -7.40 -16.14 -14.66
C VAL A 22 -7.08 -16.29 -16.15
N ASP A 23 -7.69 -15.46 -17.01
CA ASP A 23 -7.45 -15.41 -18.45
C ASP A 23 -7.84 -14.03 -19.02
N GLU A 24 -7.83 -13.85 -20.33
CA GLU A 24 -8.17 -12.55 -20.93
C GLU A 24 -9.60 -12.08 -20.64
N ALA A 25 -10.54 -13.01 -20.51
CA ALA A 25 -11.98 -12.78 -20.32
C ALA A 25 -12.44 -12.88 -18.84
N GLY A 26 -11.59 -13.39 -17.96
CA GLY A 26 -11.87 -13.56 -16.53
C GLY A 26 -12.04 -12.24 -15.80
N GLU A 27 -12.80 -12.29 -14.71
CA GLU A 27 -12.96 -11.17 -13.78
C GLU A 27 -11.60 -10.78 -13.20
N LYS A 28 -11.36 -9.47 -13.13
CA LYS A 28 -10.15 -8.92 -12.54
C LYS A 28 -10.35 -8.68 -11.05
N ARG A 29 -9.30 -8.87 -10.26
CA ARG A 29 -9.24 -8.44 -8.86
C ARG A 29 -7.97 -7.62 -8.65
N ASP A 30 -8.15 -6.45 -8.06
CA ASP A 30 -7.11 -5.48 -7.80
C ASP A 30 -6.71 -5.58 -6.31
N GLY A 31 -5.42 -5.45 -6.02
CA GLY A 31 -4.90 -5.57 -4.66
C GLY A 31 -3.43 -5.18 -4.57
N PHE A 32 -2.84 -5.31 -3.38
CA PHE A 32 -1.43 -5.02 -3.15
C PHE A 32 -0.70 -6.19 -2.51
N ILE A 33 0.54 -6.40 -2.93
CA ILE A 33 1.39 -7.46 -2.42
C ILE A 33 1.84 -7.11 -0.99
N THR A 34 1.66 -8.02 -0.04
CA THR A 34 2.05 -7.81 1.36
C THR A 34 3.36 -8.50 1.71
N GLU A 35 3.62 -9.67 1.12
CA GLU A 35 4.79 -10.48 1.42
C GLU A 35 5.12 -11.42 0.24
N PHE A 36 6.40 -11.79 0.09
CA PHE A 36 6.84 -12.81 -0.86
C PHE A 36 7.27 -14.09 -0.14
N GLU A 37 6.95 -15.23 -0.75
CA GLU A 37 7.45 -16.52 -0.32
C GLU A 37 8.00 -17.32 -1.51
N ASP A 38 8.64 -18.47 -1.22
CA ASP A 38 9.10 -19.39 -2.25
C ASP A 38 7.91 -19.92 -3.07
N GLY A 39 7.80 -19.46 -4.31
CA GLY A 39 6.79 -19.92 -5.26
C GLY A 39 5.57 -19.00 -5.41
N GLY A 40 5.53 -17.86 -4.72
CA GLY A 40 4.40 -16.93 -4.84
C GLY A 40 4.51 -15.69 -3.97
N PHE A 41 3.37 -15.07 -3.70
CA PHE A 41 3.27 -13.93 -2.80
C PHE A 41 1.89 -13.85 -2.16
N TRP A 42 1.82 -13.21 -1.00
CA TRP A 42 0.58 -12.86 -0.33
C TRP A 42 0.06 -11.53 -0.87
N ILE A 43 -1.25 -11.46 -1.10
CA ILE A 43 -1.94 -10.26 -1.58
C ILE A 43 -3.15 -9.98 -0.71
N ARG A 44 -3.41 -8.70 -0.43
CA ARG A 44 -4.72 -8.22 0.04
C ARG A 44 -5.45 -7.60 -1.14
N PHE A 45 -6.64 -8.10 -1.42
CA PHE A 45 -7.49 -7.55 -2.46
C PHE A 45 -8.32 -6.37 -1.94
N ASP A 46 -8.62 -5.43 -2.82
CA ASP A 46 -9.41 -4.25 -2.47
C ASP A 46 -10.86 -4.61 -2.07
N ASP A 47 -11.39 -5.73 -2.59
CA ASP A 47 -12.70 -6.27 -2.25
C ASP A 47 -12.73 -7.11 -0.95
N ASP A 48 -11.56 -7.46 -0.40
CA ASP A 48 -11.41 -8.25 0.84
C ASP A 48 -10.14 -7.83 1.61
N ILE A 49 -10.16 -6.61 2.13
CA ILE A 49 -9.00 -6.01 2.80
C ILE A 49 -8.64 -6.67 4.15
N GLU A 50 -9.55 -7.45 4.72
CA GLU A 50 -9.36 -8.09 6.03
C GLU A 50 -8.59 -9.40 5.94
N ASN A 51 -8.50 -10.00 4.75
CA ASN A 51 -7.88 -11.29 4.53
C ASN A 51 -6.73 -11.21 3.52
N GLU A 52 -5.84 -12.19 3.61
CA GLU A 52 -4.74 -12.37 2.66
C GLU A 52 -4.93 -13.67 1.89
N ASP A 53 -4.74 -13.59 0.58
CA ASP A 53 -4.72 -14.73 -0.33
C ASP A 53 -3.28 -14.99 -0.77
N PHE A 54 -2.89 -16.27 -0.80
CA PHE A 54 -1.62 -16.67 -1.39
C PHE A 54 -1.80 -16.90 -2.89
N ILE A 55 -0.95 -16.26 -3.70
CA ILE A 55 -0.94 -16.40 -5.16
C ILE A 55 0.27 -17.22 -5.57
N ASP A 56 0.05 -18.42 -6.08
CA ASP A 56 1.11 -19.31 -6.54
C ASP A 56 1.45 -19.02 -8.01
N TYR A 57 2.74 -18.95 -8.35
CA TYR A 57 3.17 -18.77 -9.74
C TYR A 57 2.72 -19.91 -10.67
N ARG A 58 2.32 -21.07 -10.12
CA ARG A 58 1.79 -22.21 -10.86
C ARG A 58 0.31 -22.08 -11.21
N ASP A 59 -0.40 -21.10 -10.66
CA ASP A 59 -1.83 -20.88 -10.93
C ASP A 59 -2.10 -20.32 -12.34
N GLN A 60 -1.04 -20.00 -13.10
CA GLN A 60 -1.09 -19.53 -14.49
C GLN A 60 -1.95 -18.27 -14.68
N LEU A 61 -2.02 -17.42 -13.65
CA LEU A 61 -2.73 -16.15 -13.72
C LEU A 61 -2.06 -15.17 -14.69
N LEU A 62 -2.83 -14.17 -15.11
CA LEU A 62 -2.33 -12.97 -15.74
C LEU A 62 -2.25 -11.86 -14.70
N ALA A 63 -1.15 -11.10 -14.71
CA ALA A 63 -0.92 -9.97 -13.83
C ALA A 63 -0.64 -8.69 -14.61
N ALA A 64 -1.04 -7.56 -14.04
CA ALA A 64 -0.68 -6.23 -14.53
C ALA A 64 -0.31 -5.33 -13.35
N LEU A 65 0.80 -4.59 -13.46
CA LEU A 65 1.14 -3.56 -12.48
C LEU A 65 0.20 -2.37 -12.62
N LEU A 66 -0.47 -2.00 -11.54
CA LEU A 66 -1.30 -0.80 -11.45
C LEU A 66 -0.48 0.41 -11.03
N SER A 67 0.24 0.27 -9.92
CA SER A 67 1.10 1.33 -9.40
C SER A 67 2.15 0.77 -8.47
N ARG A 68 3.22 1.55 -8.29
CA ARG A 68 4.23 1.31 -7.25
C ARG A 68 4.07 2.39 -6.18
N PRO A 69 3.85 2.00 -4.92
CA PRO A 69 3.79 2.97 -3.84
C PRO A 69 5.17 3.60 -3.64
N ILE A 70 5.18 4.81 -3.08
CA ILE A 70 6.41 5.43 -2.62
C ILE A 70 6.91 4.70 -1.36
N HIS A 71 8.22 4.81 -1.10
CA HIS A 71 8.78 4.50 0.21
C HIS A 71 8.71 5.76 1.08
N VAL A 72 7.91 5.73 2.15
CA VAL A 72 7.55 6.92 2.93
C VAL A 72 8.79 7.64 3.49
N ILE A 73 9.73 6.92 4.12
CA ILE A 73 10.94 7.55 4.68
C ILE A 73 11.87 8.13 3.61
N THR A 74 11.90 7.52 2.42
CA THR A 74 12.74 8.02 1.33
C THR A 74 12.17 9.33 0.76
N THR A 75 10.84 9.46 0.70
CA THR A 75 10.15 10.65 0.18
C THR A 75 9.95 11.73 1.25
N HIS A 76 9.69 11.34 2.49
CA HIS A 76 9.42 12.18 3.66
C HIS A 76 10.39 11.85 4.80
N PRO A 77 11.69 12.14 4.63
CA PRO A 77 12.72 11.83 5.63
C PRO A 77 12.50 12.54 6.97
N GLU A 78 11.74 13.64 6.99
CA GLU A 78 11.30 14.35 8.20
C GLU A 78 10.43 13.49 9.13
N LEU A 79 9.80 12.43 8.61
CA LEU A 79 8.99 11.50 9.39
C LEU A 79 9.81 10.42 10.11
N LYS A 80 11.12 10.35 9.88
CA LYS A 80 12.01 9.34 10.47
C LYS A 80 11.93 9.21 12.01
N PRO A 81 11.70 10.29 12.79
CA PRO A 81 11.52 10.17 14.24
C PRO A 81 10.17 9.55 14.68
N PHE A 82 9.22 9.39 13.76
CA PHE A 82 7.85 8.93 13.99
C PHE A 82 7.66 7.56 13.34
N GLU A 83 8.21 6.53 13.97
CA GLU A 83 8.28 5.16 13.43
C GLU A 83 6.89 4.54 13.25
N ASN A 84 5.98 4.69 14.21
CA ASN A 84 4.62 4.17 14.15
C ASN A 84 3.82 4.88 13.05
N MET A 85 3.94 6.21 12.95
CA MET A 85 3.26 6.97 11.90
C MET A 85 3.78 6.59 10.52
N THR A 86 5.09 6.42 10.39
CA THR A 86 5.73 5.98 9.16
C THR A 86 5.22 4.61 8.74
N ALA A 87 5.14 3.65 9.66
CA ALA A 87 4.63 2.31 9.38
C ALA A 87 3.17 2.35 8.90
N GLU A 88 2.32 3.10 9.59
CA GLU A 88 0.92 3.26 9.20
C GLU A 88 0.79 3.95 7.84
N LEU A 89 1.54 5.04 7.59
CA LEU A 89 1.54 5.71 6.29
C LEU A 89 2.04 4.79 5.18
N GLN A 90 3.08 3.99 5.44
CA GLN A 90 3.59 3.03 4.47
C GLN A 90 2.53 2.01 4.08
N TYR A 91 1.71 1.57 5.06
CA TYR A 91 0.57 0.71 4.79
C TYR A 91 -0.54 1.45 4.00
N ARG A 92 -0.83 2.71 4.32
CA ARG A 92 -1.82 3.51 3.57
C ARG A 92 -1.43 3.75 2.13
N VAL A 93 -0.15 4.00 1.85
CA VAL A 93 0.28 4.14 0.44
C VAL A 93 0.17 2.82 -0.33
N TYR A 94 0.29 1.65 0.32
CA TYR A 94 -0.01 0.36 -0.33
C TYR A 94 -1.49 0.23 -0.69
N GLN A 95 -2.38 0.79 0.14
CA GLN A 95 -3.82 0.93 -0.12
C GLN A 95 -4.15 1.99 -1.19
N GLY A 96 -3.14 2.63 -1.79
CA GLY A 96 -3.33 3.62 -2.85
C GLY A 96 -3.48 5.05 -2.38
N PHE A 97 -3.32 5.34 -1.07
CA PHE A 97 -3.30 6.71 -0.60
C PHE A 97 -2.03 7.45 -1.08
N THR A 98 -2.18 8.72 -1.41
CA THR A 98 -1.09 9.68 -1.61
C THR A 98 -0.87 10.50 -0.34
N ILE A 99 0.37 10.90 -0.08
CA ILE A 99 0.70 11.85 0.99
C ILE A 99 0.73 13.24 0.36
N GLU A 100 -0.28 14.05 0.67
CA GLU A 100 -0.44 15.39 0.09
C GLU A 100 0.44 16.42 0.79
N LYS A 101 0.57 16.30 2.12
CA LYS A 101 1.30 17.25 2.94
C LYS A 101 1.71 16.63 4.26
N VAL A 102 2.90 17.00 4.74
CA VAL A 102 3.39 16.73 6.10
C VAL A 102 3.62 18.05 6.83
N GLU A 103 3.13 18.17 8.05
CA GLU A 103 3.31 19.32 8.93
C GLU A 103 3.95 18.89 10.24
N LEU A 104 5.16 19.37 10.52
CA LEU A 104 5.79 19.17 11.82
C LEU A 104 5.23 20.19 12.82
N THR A 105 4.88 19.71 14.01
CA THR A 105 4.37 20.54 15.11
C THR A 105 5.34 20.47 16.30
N ALA A 106 5.10 21.28 17.33
CA ALA A 106 5.89 21.21 18.55
C ALA A 106 5.74 19.87 19.31
N GLU A 107 4.62 19.17 19.08
CA GLU A 107 4.22 17.97 19.83
C GLU A 107 4.33 16.68 18.99
N GLY A 108 4.61 16.79 17.68
CA GLY A 108 4.73 15.66 16.77
C GLY A 108 4.62 16.04 15.29
N ALA A 109 3.82 15.30 14.51
CA ALA A 109 3.65 15.53 13.07
C ALA A 109 2.23 15.18 12.60
N ASP A 110 1.75 15.92 11.59
CA ASP A 110 0.50 15.63 10.88
C ASP A 110 0.81 15.27 9.42
N ALA A 111 0.26 14.17 8.92
CA ALA A 111 0.29 13.83 7.50
C ALA A 111 -1.13 13.80 6.94
N HIS A 112 -1.35 14.61 5.92
CA HIS A 112 -2.60 14.64 5.18
C HIS A 112 -2.49 13.70 3.99
N ILE A 113 -3.38 12.73 3.93
CA ILE A 113 -3.41 11.71 2.90
C ILE A 113 -4.71 11.76 2.11
N GLN A 114 -4.64 11.34 0.86
CA GLN A 114 -5.77 11.31 -0.06
C GLN A 114 -5.85 9.97 -0.78
N LEU A 115 -7.06 9.45 -0.97
CA LEU A 115 -7.35 8.34 -1.87
C LEU A 115 -8.37 8.81 -2.90
N ILE A 116 -8.11 8.54 -4.18
CA ILE A 116 -9.07 8.77 -5.26
C ILE A 116 -9.54 7.42 -5.77
N GLU A 117 -10.80 7.10 -5.54
CA GLU A 117 -11.40 5.82 -5.91
C GLU A 117 -12.79 6.07 -6.51
N ASP A 118 -13.06 5.50 -7.67
CA ASP A 118 -14.32 5.68 -8.42
C ASP A 118 -14.76 7.14 -8.64
N GLY A 119 -13.77 8.03 -8.80
CA GLY A 119 -14.00 9.47 -8.97
C GLY A 119 -14.40 10.20 -7.69
N GLN A 120 -14.44 9.51 -6.55
CA GLN A 120 -14.59 10.09 -5.22
C GLN A 120 -13.22 10.37 -4.60
N THR A 121 -13.16 11.43 -3.79
CA THR A 121 -11.95 11.82 -3.07
C THR A 121 -12.17 11.63 -1.58
N TYR A 122 -11.36 10.76 -0.99
CA TYR A 122 -11.32 10.52 0.44
C TYR A 122 -10.07 11.17 1.02
N THR A 123 -10.22 11.99 2.05
CA THR A 123 -9.11 12.68 2.71
C THR A 123 -9.07 12.31 4.18
N GLN A 124 -7.88 12.02 4.70
CA GLN A 124 -7.67 11.70 6.11
C GLN A 124 -6.42 12.41 6.61
N THR A 125 -6.34 12.63 7.92
CA THR A 125 -5.11 13.12 8.55
C THR A 125 -4.67 12.12 9.61
N LEU A 126 -3.41 11.67 9.51
CA LEU A 126 -2.75 10.94 10.59
C LEU A 126 -1.95 11.94 11.42
N ARG A 127 -2.21 11.95 12.71
CA ARG A 127 -1.43 12.70 13.68
C ARG A 127 -0.58 11.76 14.50
N SER A 128 0.71 12.05 14.56
CA SER A 128 1.64 11.51 15.54
C SER A 128 1.86 12.52 16.66
N SER A 129 1.89 12.04 17.89
CA SER A 129 2.22 12.81 19.09
C SER A 129 3.08 11.99 20.04
N MET A 130 4.00 12.65 20.73
CA MET A 130 4.85 12.01 21.73
C MET A 130 4.29 12.24 23.15
N GLU A 131 3.92 11.16 23.84
CA GLU A 131 3.47 11.19 25.24
C GLU A 131 4.35 10.24 26.07
N ASP A 132 4.96 10.75 27.14
CA ASP A 132 5.87 9.99 28.01
C ASP A 132 7.00 9.22 27.27
N GLY A 133 7.45 9.77 26.14
CA GLY A 133 8.49 9.17 25.29
C GLY A 133 7.99 8.05 24.38
N GLN A 134 6.68 7.79 24.34
CA GLN A 134 6.03 6.88 23.41
C GLN A 134 5.31 7.64 22.29
N GLU A 135 5.40 7.11 21.08
CA GLU A 135 4.69 7.65 19.93
C GLU A 135 3.26 7.10 19.86
N HIS A 136 2.29 8.00 19.83
CA HIS A 136 0.88 7.70 19.61
C HIS A 136 0.43 8.22 18.25
N VAL A 137 -0.20 7.35 17.46
CA VAL A 137 -0.72 7.66 16.13
C VAL A 137 -2.24 7.55 16.14
N ARG A 138 -2.93 8.55 15.59
CA ARG A 138 -4.39 8.55 15.46
C ARG A 138 -4.86 9.24 14.20
N TYR A 139 -6.02 8.80 13.73
CA TYR A 139 -6.81 9.48 12.70
C TYR A 139 -7.57 10.65 13.32
N ILE A 140 -7.60 11.80 12.64
CA ILE A 140 -8.35 13.00 13.04
C ILE A 140 -9.28 13.49 11.94
#